data_AF-A0A163XSB0-F1
#
_entry.id   AF-A0A163XSB0-F1
#
_cell.length_a   1.000
_cell.length_b   1.000
_cell.length_c   1.000
_cell.angle_alpha   90.00
_cell.angle_beta   90.00
_cell.angle_gamma   90.00
#
_symmetry.space_group_name_H-M   'P 1'
#
loop_
_entity.id
_entity.type
_entity.pdbx_description
1 polymer ?
#
loop_
_entity_poly.entity_id
_entity_poly.type
_entity_poly.pdbx_seq_one_letter_code
_entity_poly.pdbx_strand_id
1 'polypeptide(L)'
;MGGFGGDAWLFGSGGAGGQGGDNTFNLSGQGGLGGDGGSGGALFGNGGVGGGGGNGGATGGAAGNGGSAGYAIGSGGAGGVGGDGGTVFGGQGGVGGRAATSFGCGGAGGNGGTGNYALFPSGGAGGTGGAAVLFGLGGVGGHGGSGGGYGGQGGAGAWVIGTAGAGGAGGAGNINSVAGGQGGNGGDAFFIGNGGNGGAGGHGFGAGAPGKGGGGGTAGVIGWAGNPGPDG
;
A
#
# COMPACT_ATOMS: atom_id res chain seq x y z
N MET A 1 -13.71 8.50 -12.55
CA MET A 1 -13.24 7.21 -12.04
C MET A 1 -12.38 6.58 -13.12
N GLY A 2 -11.28 5.95 -12.74
CA GLY A 2 -10.43 5.18 -13.66
C GLY A 2 -11.06 3.86 -14.05
N GLY A 3 -10.84 3.41 -15.29
CA GLY A 3 -11.32 2.10 -15.75
C GLY A 3 -10.53 0.95 -15.12
N PHE A 4 -11.13 -0.23 -15.00
CA PHE A 4 -10.41 -1.42 -14.55
C PHE A 4 -9.38 -1.90 -15.57
N GLY A 5 -8.28 -2.45 -15.09
CA GLY A 5 -7.33 -3.19 -15.90
C GLY A 5 -7.93 -4.52 -16.38
N GLY A 6 -7.66 -4.90 -17.63
CA GLY A 6 -8.17 -6.15 -18.19
C GLY A 6 -7.46 -7.38 -17.62
N ASP A 7 -8.21 -8.44 -17.34
CA ASP A 7 -7.63 -9.71 -16.89
C ASP A 7 -6.97 -10.47 -18.05
N ALA A 8 -5.82 -11.09 -17.77
CA ALA A 8 -5.22 -12.07 -18.65
C ALA A 8 -5.82 -13.47 -18.40
N TRP A 9 -5.96 -14.26 -19.47
CA TRP A 9 -6.58 -15.59 -19.41
C TRP A 9 -5.58 -16.67 -19.00
N LEU A 10 -5.06 -17.45 -19.94
CA LEU A 10 -4.15 -18.56 -19.62
C LEU A 10 -2.71 -18.06 -19.40
N PHE A 11 -2.30 -17.09 -20.20
CA PHE A 11 -0.99 -16.45 -20.20
C PHE A 11 -1.16 -14.93 -20.29
N GLY A 12 -0.19 -14.19 -19.74
CA GLY A 12 -0.08 -12.75 -19.91
C GLY A 12 -0.19 -11.98 -18.61
N SER A 13 0.25 -10.73 -18.61
CA SER A 13 0.06 -9.83 -17.47
C SER A 13 -1.32 -9.22 -17.47
N GLY A 14 -1.88 -9.00 -16.29
CA GLY A 14 -3.07 -8.16 -16.14
C GLY A 14 -2.80 -6.72 -16.59
N GLY A 15 -3.82 -6.09 -17.16
CA GLY A 15 -3.77 -4.69 -17.57
C GLY A 15 -3.69 -3.76 -16.36
N ALA A 16 -3.06 -2.59 -16.54
CA ALA A 16 -3.06 -1.56 -15.51
C ALA A 16 -4.46 -0.96 -15.34
N GLY A 17 -4.79 -0.59 -14.10
CA GLY A 17 -5.95 0.21 -13.79
C GLY A 17 -5.78 1.65 -14.26
N GLY A 18 -6.89 2.26 -14.70
CA GLY A 18 -6.95 3.65 -15.13
C GLY A 18 -6.83 4.63 -13.97
N GLN A 19 -6.31 5.81 -14.25
CA GLN A 19 -6.20 6.89 -13.26
C GLN A 19 -7.57 7.47 -12.90
N GLY A 20 -7.72 7.86 -11.64
CA GLY A 20 -8.83 8.69 -11.19
C GLY A 20 -8.79 10.07 -11.84
N GLY A 21 -9.96 10.66 -12.07
CA GLY A 21 -10.07 12.00 -12.65
C GLY A 21 -9.92 13.08 -11.58
N ASP A 22 -9.24 14.17 -11.91
CA ASP A 22 -9.05 15.29 -10.99
C ASP A 22 -10.29 16.19 -10.90
N ASN A 23 -10.52 16.74 -9.71
CA ASN A 23 -11.57 17.72 -9.44
C ASN A 23 -11.07 18.78 -8.45
N THR A 24 -10.03 19.50 -8.86
CA THR A 24 -9.27 20.43 -8.01
C THR A 24 -9.83 21.85 -7.99
N PHE A 25 -10.59 22.26 -9.02
CA PHE A 25 -11.18 23.61 -9.10
C PHE A 25 -12.45 23.80 -8.27
N ASN A 26 -13.10 22.70 -7.87
CA ASN A 26 -14.22 22.75 -6.95
C ASN A 26 -13.71 22.59 -5.52
N LEU A 27 -13.99 23.55 -4.64
CA LEU A 27 -13.54 23.52 -3.25
C LEU A 27 -14.13 22.34 -2.45
N SER A 28 -15.30 21.82 -2.85
CA SER A 28 -15.87 20.57 -2.32
C SER A 28 -15.57 19.35 -3.20
N GLY A 29 -14.75 19.54 -4.24
CA GLY A 29 -14.45 18.57 -5.28
C GLY A 29 -13.78 17.32 -4.72
N GLN A 30 -14.30 16.18 -5.15
CA GLN A 30 -13.76 14.86 -4.83
C GLN A 30 -12.95 14.36 -6.02
N GLY A 31 -11.72 13.93 -5.75
CA GLY A 31 -10.93 13.20 -6.72
C GLY A 31 -11.59 11.88 -7.09
N GLY A 32 -11.51 11.50 -8.36
CA GLY A 32 -12.06 10.23 -8.84
C GLY A 32 -11.26 9.05 -8.31
N LEU A 33 -11.93 7.93 -8.07
CA LEU A 33 -11.25 6.67 -7.73
C LEU A 33 -10.36 6.19 -8.87
N GLY A 34 -9.19 5.64 -8.54
CA GLY A 34 -8.38 4.84 -9.47
C GLY A 34 -9.03 3.48 -9.75
N GLY A 35 -8.78 2.92 -10.93
CA GLY A 35 -9.26 1.58 -11.28
C GLY A 35 -8.32 0.49 -10.76
N ASP A 36 -8.85 -0.67 -10.39
CA ASP A 36 -8.01 -1.82 -10.01
C ASP A 36 -7.22 -2.35 -11.21
N GLY A 37 -6.02 -2.87 -10.96
CA GLY A 37 -5.24 -3.62 -11.95
C GLY A 37 -5.85 -5.00 -12.19
N GLY A 38 -5.79 -5.46 -13.45
CA GLY A 38 -6.31 -6.76 -13.85
C GLY A 38 -5.46 -7.92 -13.32
N SER A 39 -6.04 -9.10 -13.26
CA SER A 39 -5.36 -10.33 -12.86
C SER A 39 -4.40 -10.82 -13.95
N GLY A 40 -3.25 -11.36 -13.54
CA GLY A 40 -2.34 -12.08 -14.42
C GLY A 40 -2.91 -13.43 -14.87
N GLY A 41 -2.36 -13.97 -15.96
CA GLY A 41 -2.80 -15.22 -16.54
C GLY A 41 -2.70 -16.40 -15.56
N ALA A 42 -3.64 -17.33 -15.67
CA ALA A 42 -3.82 -18.45 -14.75
C ALA A 42 -2.56 -19.30 -14.58
N LEU A 43 -1.78 -19.54 -15.64
CA LEU A 43 -0.52 -20.29 -15.50
C LEU A 43 0.66 -19.36 -15.28
N PHE A 44 0.82 -18.38 -16.16
CA PHE A 44 1.94 -17.43 -16.12
C PHE A 44 1.44 -16.02 -16.34
N GLY A 45 1.78 -15.13 -15.43
CA GLY A 45 1.34 -13.74 -15.54
C GLY A 45 1.46 -12.96 -14.25
N ASN A 46 2.00 -11.74 -14.36
CA ASN A 46 1.95 -10.78 -13.27
C ASN A 46 0.58 -10.12 -13.20
N GLY A 47 0.15 -9.74 -12.01
CA GLY A 47 -0.98 -8.85 -11.86
C GLY A 47 -0.68 -7.44 -12.39
N GLY A 48 -1.71 -6.75 -12.87
CA GLY A 48 -1.63 -5.37 -13.32
C GLY A 48 -1.51 -4.39 -12.15
N VAL A 49 -0.86 -3.26 -12.39
CA VAL A 49 -0.74 -2.19 -11.37
C VAL A 49 -2.10 -1.48 -11.20
N GLY A 50 -2.47 -1.14 -9.97
CA GLY A 50 -3.65 -0.32 -9.70
C GLY A 50 -3.47 1.13 -10.16
N GLY A 51 -4.54 1.75 -10.64
CA GLY A 51 -4.56 3.15 -11.02
C GLY A 51 -4.50 4.06 -9.80
N GLY A 52 -3.84 5.21 -9.92
CA GLY A 52 -3.84 6.22 -8.88
C GLY A 52 -5.21 6.88 -8.71
N GLY A 53 -5.48 7.38 -7.50
CA GLY A 53 -6.63 8.23 -7.25
C GLY A 53 -6.41 9.63 -7.80
N GLY A 54 -7.49 10.27 -8.26
CA GLY A 54 -7.46 11.65 -8.73
C GLY A 54 -7.36 12.63 -7.57
N ASN A 55 -6.83 13.83 -7.83
CA ASN A 55 -6.77 14.91 -6.87
C ASN A 55 -8.13 15.58 -6.71
N GLY A 56 -8.52 15.94 -5.48
CA GLY A 56 -9.76 16.68 -5.22
C GLY A 56 -9.50 17.98 -4.48
N GLY A 57 -10.30 19.02 -4.78
CA GLY A 57 -10.22 20.29 -4.06
C GLY A 57 -10.57 20.15 -2.57
N ALA A 58 -11.42 19.19 -2.21
CA ALA A 58 -11.64 18.75 -0.84
C ALA A 58 -10.85 17.49 -0.51
N THR A 59 -11.21 16.38 -1.15
CA THR A 59 -10.71 15.05 -0.80
C THR A 59 -10.15 14.36 -2.04
N GLY A 60 -8.96 13.77 -1.91
CA GLY A 60 -8.38 12.94 -2.95
C GLY A 60 -9.12 11.62 -3.13
N GLY A 61 -9.15 11.12 -4.35
CA GLY A 61 -9.71 9.81 -4.66
C GLY A 61 -8.82 8.70 -4.09
N ALA A 62 -9.42 7.62 -3.60
CA ALA A 62 -8.64 6.41 -3.32
C ALA A 62 -8.10 5.79 -4.61
N ALA A 63 -6.96 5.11 -4.48
CA ALA A 63 -6.36 4.40 -5.58
C ALA A 63 -6.99 3.02 -5.80
N GLY A 64 -6.75 2.45 -6.98
CA GLY A 64 -7.07 1.05 -7.26
C GLY A 64 -6.03 0.11 -6.68
N ASN A 65 -6.46 -1.10 -6.37
CA ASN A 65 -5.61 -2.19 -5.93
C ASN A 65 -4.80 -2.76 -7.10
N GLY A 66 -3.66 -3.37 -6.78
CA GLY A 66 -2.92 -4.18 -7.74
C GLY A 66 -3.62 -5.52 -7.98
N GLY A 67 -3.59 -5.98 -9.23
CA GLY A 67 -4.14 -7.27 -9.61
C GLY A 67 -3.34 -8.44 -9.04
N SER A 68 -3.97 -9.58 -8.87
CA SER A 68 -3.27 -10.80 -8.42
C SER A 68 -2.59 -11.52 -9.57
N ALA A 69 -1.50 -12.23 -9.29
CA ALA A 69 -0.94 -13.20 -10.22
C ALA A 69 -1.68 -14.56 -10.18
N GLY A 70 -1.39 -15.41 -11.19
CA GLY A 70 -2.00 -16.72 -11.38
C GLY A 70 -1.49 -17.83 -10.47
N TYR A 71 -1.33 -19.05 -10.98
CA TYR A 71 -0.98 -20.23 -10.19
C TYR A 71 0.51 -20.58 -10.22
N ALA A 72 1.17 -20.62 -11.38
CA ALA A 72 2.53 -21.15 -11.45
C ALA A 72 3.59 -20.08 -11.17
N ILE A 73 3.70 -19.06 -12.02
CA ILE A 73 4.72 -18.03 -11.85
C ILE A 73 4.14 -16.66 -12.16
N GLY A 74 4.33 -15.73 -11.24
CA GLY A 74 3.93 -14.35 -11.42
C GLY A 74 3.91 -13.57 -10.12
N SER A 75 4.17 -12.27 -10.22
CA SER A 75 4.12 -11.34 -9.10
C SER A 75 2.81 -10.57 -9.09
N GLY A 76 2.31 -10.26 -7.90
CA GLY A 76 1.17 -9.37 -7.77
C GLY A 76 1.49 -7.97 -8.26
N GLY A 77 0.49 -7.27 -8.79
CA GLY A 77 0.65 -5.88 -9.21
C GLY A 77 0.78 -4.95 -8.01
N ALA A 78 1.47 -3.82 -8.15
CA ALA A 78 1.49 -2.81 -7.11
C ALA A 78 0.12 -2.11 -6.99
N GLY A 79 -0.24 -1.68 -5.78
CA GLY A 79 -1.39 -0.79 -5.57
C GLY A 79 -1.10 0.61 -6.08
N GLY A 80 -2.15 1.34 -6.49
CA GLY A 80 -2.04 2.72 -6.94
C GLY A 80 -1.80 3.70 -5.78
N VAL A 81 -1.31 4.90 -6.09
CA VAL A 81 -1.14 5.98 -5.11
C VAL A 81 -2.46 6.73 -4.93
N GLY A 82 -2.85 7.02 -3.69
CA GLY A 82 -4.05 7.81 -3.40
C GLY A 82 -3.87 9.27 -3.84
N GLY A 83 -4.94 9.90 -4.31
CA GLY A 83 -4.89 11.29 -4.77
C GLY A 83 -4.78 12.28 -3.61
N ASP A 84 -4.31 13.50 -3.88
CA ASP A 84 -4.23 14.54 -2.85
C ASP A 84 -5.59 15.22 -2.63
N GLY A 85 -5.88 15.55 -1.36
CA GLY A 85 -6.99 16.40 -0.96
C GLY A 85 -6.54 17.82 -0.64
N GLY A 86 -7.12 18.80 -1.33
CA GLY A 86 -6.75 20.21 -1.19
C GLY A 86 -7.07 20.79 0.19
N THR A 87 -8.23 20.47 0.76
CA THR A 87 -8.70 21.07 2.02
C THR A 87 -9.08 20.05 3.10
N VAL A 88 -9.24 18.78 2.74
CA VAL A 88 -9.73 17.74 3.66
C VAL A 88 -8.81 16.52 3.67
N PHE A 89 -9.21 15.40 3.09
CA PHE A 89 -8.52 14.12 3.22
C PHE A 89 -7.71 13.76 1.98
N GLY A 90 -6.52 13.19 2.18
CA GLY A 90 -5.84 12.46 1.14
C GLY A 90 -6.54 11.14 0.84
N GLY A 91 -6.44 10.69 -0.42
CA GLY A 91 -6.94 9.41 -0.86
C GLY A 91 -6.13 8.26 -0.30
N GLN A 92 -6.78 7.13 -0.05
CA GLN A 92 -6.10 5.91 0.39
C GLN A 92 -5.23 5.31 -0.73
N GLY A 93 -4.06 4.80 -0.38
CA GLY A 93 -3.23 4.00 -1.29
C GLY A 93 -3.80 2.59 -1.50
N GLY A 94 -3.67 2.06 -2.71
CA GLY A 94 -4.21 0.76 -3.10
C GLY A 94 -3.45 -0.40 -2.47
N VAL A 95 -4.12 -1.51 -2.21
CA VAL A 95 -3.49 -2.74 -1.74
C VAL A 95 -2.67 -3.38 -2.88
N GLY A 96 -1.49 -3.91 -2.55
CA GLY A 96 -0.70 -4.70 -3.49
C GLY A 96 -1.32 -6.08 -3.76
N GLY A 97 -1.25 -6.53 -5.01
CA GLY A 97 -1.81 -7.81 -5.43
C GLY A 97 -1.07 -9.01 -4.86
N ARG A 98 -1.74 -10.15 -4.76
CA ARG A 98 -1.13 -11.42 -4.33
C ARG A 98 -0.19 -11.96 -5.40
N ALA A 99 0.92 -12.58 -4.97
CA ALA A 99 1.77 -13.40 -5.81
C ALA A 99 1.03 -14.62 -6.40
N ALA A 100 1.69 -15.29 -7.36
CA ALA A 100 1.25 -16.58 -7.82
C ALA A 100 1.39 -17.66 -6.75
N THR A 101 0.62 -18.75 -6.87
CA THR A 101 0.62 -19.83 -5.89
C THR A 101 2.00 -20.46 -5.71
N SER A 102 2.69 -20.84 -6.80
CA SER A 102 3.98 -21.54 -6.68
C SER A 102 5.14 -20.58 -6.49
N PHE A 103 5.40 -19.67 -7.44
CA PHE A 103 6.52 -18.73 -7.37
C PHE A 103 6.11 -17.29 -7.68
N GLY A 104 6.41 -16.37 -6.77
CA GLY A 104 6.24 -14.94 -7.04
C GLY A 104 6.38 -14.07 -5.80
N CYS A 105 6.48 -12.77 -6.02
CA CYS A 105 6.39 -11.80 -4.93
C CYS A 105 5.02 -11.11 -4.91
N GLY A 106 4.55 -10.77 -3.72
CA GLY A 106 3.40 -9.90 -3.56
C GLY A 106 3.73 -8.49 -4.04
N GLY A 107 2.72 -7.80 -4.58
CA GLY A 107 2.87 -6.42 -5.03
C GLY A 107 3.05 -5.47 -3.85
N ALA A 108 3.77 -4.36 -4.05
CA ALA A 108 3.83 -3.31 -3.04
C ALA A 108 2.46 -2.65 -2.86
N GLY A 109 2.14 -2.24 -1.64
CA GLY A 109 1.03 -1.33 -1.39
C GLY A 109 1.34 0.06 -1.93
N GLY A 110 0.32 0.79 -2.37
CA GLY A 110 0.46 2.16 -2.84
C GLY A 110 0.49 3.16 -1.69
N ASN A 111 1.11 4.31 -1.90
CA ASN A 111 1.14 5.36 -0.89
C ASN A 111 -0.21 6.06 -0.75
N GLY A 112 -0.54 6.55 0.44
CA GLY A 112 -1.65 7.46 0.64
C GLY A 112 -1.35 8.87 0.13
N GLY A 113 -2.40 9.59 -0.26
CA GLY A 113 -2.32 10.98 -0.69
C GLY A 113 -2.23 11.95 0.48
N THR A 114 -1.84 13.18 0.19
CA THR A 114 -1.77 14.28 1.16
C THR A 114 -3.17 14.77 1.54
N GLY A 115 -3.40 15.03 2.82
CA GLY A 115 -4.59 15.74 3.31
C GLY A 115 -4.23 16.98 4.13
N ASN A 116 -5.20 17.86 4.31
CA ASN A 116 -5.04 19.18 4.92
C ASN A 116 -6.11 19.52 5.97
N TYR A 117 -6.72 18.52 6.62
CA TYR A 117 -7.77 18.75 7.61
C TYR A 117 -7.25 18.88 9.04
N ALA A 118 -7.68 19.92 9.76
CA ALA A 118 -6.95 20.35 10.95
C ALA A 118 -7.21 19.59 12.26
N LEU A 119 -8.32 18.85 12.35
CA LEU A 119 -8.74 18.23 13.61
C LEU A 119 -8.24 16.80 13.82
N PHE A 120 -7.88 16.09 12.74
CA PHE A 120 -7.53 14.67 12.77
C PHE A 120 -6.48 14.37 11.70
N PRO A 121 -5.74 13.24 11.80
CA PRO A 121 -4.92 12.77 10.70
C PRO A 121 -5.73 12.73 9.41
N SER A 122 -5.27 13.51 8.43
CA SER A 122 -5.97 13.76 7.19
C SER A 122 -5.27 13.17 5.97
N GLY A 123 -3.99 12.83 6.08
CA GLY A 123 -3.29 12.08 5.05
C GLY A 123 -3.96 10.72 4.83
N GLY A 124 -4.05 10.28 3.58
CA GLY A 124 -4.51 8.94 3.27
C GLY A 124 -3.56 7.91 3.87
N ALA A 125 -4.06 6.75 4.30
CA ALA A 125 -3.15 5.69 4.70
C ALA A 125 -2.51 5.03 3.46
N GLY A 126 -1.35 4.42 3.66
CA GLY A 126 -0.74 3.54 2.68
C GLY A 126 -1.50 2.22 2.57
N GLY A 127 -1.44 1.61 1.40
CA GLY A 127 -2.02 0.30 1.13
C GLY A 127 -1.16 -0.82 1.72
N THR A 128 -1.80 -1.94 2.06
CA THR A 128 -1.09 -3.15 2.49
C THR A 128 -0.32 -3.77 1.33
N GLY A 129 0.87 -4.31 1.58
CA GLY A 129 1.60 -5.11 0.61
C GLY A 129 0.95 -6.48 0.36
N GLY A 130 1.05 -6.99 -0.86
CA GLY A 130 0.49 -8.28 -1.24
C GLY A 130 1.23 -9.46 -0.61
N ALA A 131 0.53 -10.57 -0.38
CA ALA A 131 1.15 -11.78 0.17
C ALA A 131 1.86 -12.60 -0.91
N ALA A 132 2.94 -13.29 -0.53
CA ALA A 132 3.44 -14.47 -1.25
C ALA A 132 2.67 -15.73 -0.84
N VAL A 133 2.86 -16.84 -1.57
CA VAL A 133 2.09 -18.08 -1.35
C VAL A 133 2.99 -19.28 -1.01
N LEU A 134 3.60 -20.00 -1.97
CA LEU A 134 4.43 -21.18 -1.65
C LEU A 134 5.92 -20.82 -1.59
N PHE A 135 6.42 -20.10 -2.60
CA PHE A 135 7.77 -19.54 -2.66
C PHE A 135 7.75 -18.08 -3.09
N GLY A 136 8.52 -17.24 -2.40
CA GLY A 136 8.74 -15.84 -2.76
C GLY A 136 8.50 -14.86 -1.61
N LEU A 137 8.40 -13.57 -1.93
CA LEU A 137 8.50 -12.50 -0.92
C LEU A 137 7.17 -11.76 -0.77
N GLY A 138 6.81 -11.43 0.47
CA GLY A 138 5.71 -10.51 0.73
C GLY A 138 6.02 -9.10 0.19
N GLY A 139 5.00 -8.40 -0.28
CA GLY A 139 5.12 -7.02 -0.76
C GLY A 139 5.30 -6.03 0.39
N VAL A 140 6.00 -4.94 0.17
CA VAL A 140 6.16 -3.86 1.16
C VAL A 140 4.84 -3.07 1.28
N GLY A 141 4.49 -2.64 2.48
CA GLY A 141 3.36 -1.74 2.71
C GLY A 141 3.64 -0.31 2.21
N GLY A 142 2.61 0.37 1.70
CA GLY A 142 2.71 1.73 1.22
C GLY A 142 2.88 2.75 2.35
N HIS A 143 3.45 3.91 2.06
CA HIS A 143 3.59 4.98 3.03
C HIS A 143 2.27 5.71 3.26
N GLY A 144 2.06 6.19 4.49
CA GLY A 144 1.00 7.14 4.79
C GLY A 144 1.28 8.50 4.14
N GLY A 145 0.22 9.17 3.69
CA GLY A 145 0.30 10.49 3.09
C GLY A 145 0.50 11.60 4.11
N SER A 146 1.02 12.74 3.66
CA SER A 146 1.23 13.92 4.50
C SER A 146 -0.08 14.40 5.13
N GLY A 147 0.00 14.89 6.37
CA GLY A 147 -1.13 15.12 7.24
C GLY A 147 -1.42 13.92 8.15
N GLY A 148 -0.41 13.13 8.51
CA GLY A 148 -0.54 12.07 9.51
C GLY A 148 -1.12 10.74 9.02
N GLY A 149 -1.11 10.45 7.73
CA GLY A 149 -1.63 9.18 7.21
C GLY A 149 -0.92 7.96 7.80
N TYR A 150 -1.62 6.85 8.01
CA TYR A 150 -1.01 5.62 8.54
C TYR A 150 -0.17 4.90 7.48
N GLY A 151 0.94 4.29 7.89
CA GLY A 151 1.69 3.36 7.05
C GLY A 151 0.91 2.06 6.81
N GLY A 152 1.02 1.53 5.59
CA GLY A 152 0.42 0.26 5.19
C GLY A 152 1.16 -0.93 5.79
N GLN A 153 0.45 -2.03 6.03
CA GLN A 153 1.06 -3.26 6.54
C GLN A 153 1.94 -3.92 5.48
N GLY A 154 3.01 -4.58 5.91
CA GLY A 154 3.79 -5.46 5.05
C GLY A 154 3.00 -6.73 4.70
N GLY A 155 3.23 -7.26 3.50
CA GLY A 155 2.63 -8.50 3.04
C GLY A 155 3.27 -9.73 3.67
N ALA A 156 2.48 -10.77 3.91
CA ALA A 156 2.98 -12.03 4.45
C ALA A 156 4.01 -12.69 3.51
N GLY A 157 5.01 -13.33 4.11
CA GLY A 157 5.98 -14.17 3.41
C GLY A 157 5.34 -15.46 2.91
N ALA A 158 6.07 -16.20 2.07
CA ALA A 158 5.57 -17.46 1.55
C ALA A 158 5.59 -18.57 2.62
N TRP A 159 4.76 -19.61 2.41
CA TRP A 159 4.59 -20.72 3.34
C TRP A 159 5.85 -21.57 3.48
N VAL A 160 6.56 -21.88 2.39
CA VAL A 160 7.76 -22.74 2.42
C VAL A 160 9.04 -21.92 2.55
N ILE A 161 9.35 -21.09 1.55
CA ILE A 161 10.53 -20.22 1.56
C ILE A 161 10.11 -18.82 1.10
N GLY A 162 10.19 -17.87 2.02
CA GLY A 162 9.81 -16.50 1.74
C GLY A 162 9.91 -15.58 2.93
N THR A 163 10.60 -14.46 2.78
CA THR A 163 10.58 -13.37 3.75
C THR A 163 9.33 -12.52 3.55
N ALA A 164 8.76 -12.03 4.64
CA ALA A 164 7.67 -11.08 4.58
C ALA A 164 8.13 -9.68 4.17
N GLY A 165 7.18 -8.85 3.75
CA GLY A 165 7.40 -7.47 3.41
C GLY A 165 7.46 -6.56 4.63
N ALA A 166 8.24 -5.49 4.55
CA ALA A 166 8.26 -4.45 5.58
C ALA A 166 6.94 -3.64 5.59
N GLY A 167 6.59 -3.10 6.74
CA GLY A 167 5.53 -2.10 6.85
C GLY A 167 5.96 -0.75 6.29
N GLY A 168 5.00 0.02 5.79
CA GLY A 168 5.21 1.37 5.30
C GLY A 168 5.37 2.37 6.45
N ALA A 169 6.15 3.43 6.22
CA ALA A 169 6.24 4.53 7.18
C ALA A 169 4.91 5.30 7.29
N GLY A 170 4.62 5.84 8.48
CA GLY A 170 3.55 6.81 8.67
C GLY A 170 3.87 8.15 8.01
N GLY A 171 2.84 8.89 7.61
CA GLY A 171 2.94 10.20 7.02
C GLY A 171 3.26 11.27 8.05
N ALA A 172 4.08 12.25 7.68
CA ALA A 172 4.37 13.38 8.55
C ALA A 172 3.11 14.23 8.76
N GLY A 173 2.99 14.85 9.93
CA GLY A 173 2.06 15.95 10.16
C GLY A 173 2.41 17.17 9.28
N ASN A 174 1.47 18.09 9.13
CA ASN A 174 1.63 19.33 8.39
C ASN A 174 0.96 20.50 9.11
N ILE A 175 1.02 21.70 8.50
CA ILE A 175 0.52 22.95 9.10
C ILE A 175 -0.95 22.89 9.52
N ASN A 176 -1.74 22.08 8.83
CA ASN A 176 -3.14 21.91 9.13
C ASN A 176 -3.35 20.69 10.03
N SER A 177 -2.82 19.53 9.65
CA SER A 177 -2.96 18.28 10.42
C SER A 177 -1.65 17.93 11.12
N VAL A 178 -1.51 18.35 12.37
CA VAL A 178 -0.21 18.42 13.06
C VAL A 178 0.34 17.07 13.55
N ALA A 179 -0.50 16.05 13.74
CA ALA A 179 -0.03 14.75 14.23
C ALA A 179 0.67 13.94 13.13
N GLY A 180 1.72 13.22 13.51
CA GLY A 180 2.34 12.20 12.65
C GLY A 180 1.53 10.90 12.64
N GLY A 181 1.55 10.19 11.51
CA GLY A 181 0.86 8.91 11.35
C GLY A 181 1.66 7.74 11.91
N GLN A 182 1.01 6.69 12.37
CA GLN A 182 1.73 5.49 12.83
C GLN A 182 2.34 4.74 11.63
N GLY A 183 3.49 4.10 11.83
CA GLY A 183 4.05 3.16 10.87
C GLY A 183 3.25 1.87 10.80
N GLY A 184 3.26 1.21 9.63
CA GLY A 184 2.66 -0.10 9.44
C GLY A 184 3.53 -1.19 10.05
N ASN A 185 2.93 -2.30 10.49
CA ASN A 185 3.70 -3.46 10.94
C ASN A 185 4.31 -4.18 9.72
N GLY A 186 5.41 -4.87 9.94
CA GLY A 186 5.92 -5.83 8.98
C GLY A 186 5.04 -7.08 8.90
N GLY A 187 5.10 -7.78 7.76
CA GLY A 187 4.38 -9.05 7.60
C GLY A 187 5.07 -10.21 8.31
N ASP A 188 4.33 -11.30 8.52
CA ASP A 188 4.86 -12.53 9.12
C ASP A 188 5.40 -13.50 8.06
N ALA A 189 6.48 -14.21 8.39
CA ALA A 189 6.94 -15.39 7.64
C ALA A 189 6.44 -16.70 8.28
N PHE A 190 6.52 -17.82 7.55
CA PHE A 190 5.96 -19.11 7.97
C PHE A 190 7.01 -20.20 8.28
N PHE A 191 7.66 -20.78 7.27
CA PHE A 191 8.62 -21.86 7.49
C PHE A 191 10.07 -21.39 7.41
N ILE A 192 10.58 -21.08 6.21
CA ILE A 192 11.91 -20.49 6.04
C ILE A 192 11.74 -19.05 5.57
N GLY A 193 12.11 -18.10 6.43
CA GLY A 193 12.00 -16.69 6.10
C GLY A 193 12.03 -15.78 7.32
N ASN A 194 12.43 -14.53 7.08
CA ASN A 194 12.41 -13.48 8.08
C ASN A 194 11.06 -12.77 8.09
N GLY A 195 10.63 -12.34 9.27
CA GLY A 195 9.55 -11.37 9.40
C GLY A 195 9.94 -10.02 8.82
N GLY A 196 8.96 -9.25 8.37
CA GLY A 196 9.17 -7.91 7.84
C GLY A 196 9.48 -6.91 8.94
N ASN A 197 10.30 -5.90 8.66
CA ASN A 197 10.48 -4.80 9.62
C ASN A 197 9.21 -3.95 9.71
N GLY A 198 8.94 -3.39 10.88
CA GLY A 198 7.93 -2.35 11.05
C GLY A 198 8.36 -1.04 10.38
N GLY A 199 7.40 -0.30 9.86
CA GLY A 199 7.61 1.04 9.31
C GLY A 199 7.82 2.07 10.41
N ALA A 200 8.60 3.12 10.12
CA ALA A 200 8.77 4.23 11.05
C ALA A 200 7.45 5.00 11.27
N GLY A 201 7.27 5.56 12.46
CA GLY A 201 6.25 6.57 12.71
C GLY A 201 6.54 7.87 11.97
N GLY A 202 5.50 8.59 11.57
CA GLY A 202 5.63 9.91 10.95
C GLY A 202 5.95 10.98 11.99
N HIS A 203 6.76 11.97 11.61
CA HIS A 203 7.05 13.11 12.47
C HIS A 203 5.80 13.99 12.66
N GLY A 204 5.61 14.55 13.86
CA GLY A 204 4.61 15.60 14.08
C GLY A 204 5.05 16.96 13.52
N PHE A 205 4.12 17.91 13.45
CA PHE A 205 4.38 19.32 13.09
C PHE A 205 4.05 20.25 14.26
N GLY A 206 4.95 21.15 14.62
CA GLY A 206 4.76 22.06 15.75
C GLY A 206 4.57 21.29 17.06
N ALA A 207 3.41 21.46 17.72
CA ALA A 207 3.06 20.75 18.95
C ALA A 207 2.36 19.39 18.71
N GLY A 208 2.22 18.96 17.45
CA GLY A 208 1.60 17.69 17.12
C GLY A 208 2.43 16.49 17.59
N ALA A 209 1.75 15.48 18.13
CA ALA A 209 2.40 14.27 18.59
C ALA A 209 3.02 13.48 17.41
N PRO A 210 4.19 12.88 17.60
CA PRO A 210 4.76 11.98 16.61
C PRO A 210 3.98 10.67 16.52
N GLY A 211 4.07 10.03 15.36
CA GLY A 211 3.55 8.70 15.13
C GLY A 211 4.41 7.63 15.80
N LYS A 212 3.77 6.53 16.21
CA LYS A 212 4.48 5.34 16.69
C LYS A 212 5.02 4.52 15.53
N GLY A 213 6.20 3.92 15.73
CA GLY A 213 6.70 2.90 14.82
C GLY A 213 5.82 1.65 14.81
N GLY A 214 5.75 0.99 13.67
CA GLY A 214 5.04 -0.29 13.54
C GLY A 214 5.82 -1.44 14.18
N GLY A 215 5.10 -2.50 14.55
CA GLY A 215 5.72 -3.75 15.02
C GLY A 215 6.50 -4.45 13.90
N GLY A 216 7.58 -5.14 14.28
CA GLY A 216 8.19 -6.12 13.39
C GLY A 216 7.32 -7.37 13.25
N GLY A 217 7.40 -8.04 12.10
CA GLY A 217 6.71 -9.29 11.83
C GLY A 217 7.44 -10.50 12.42
N THR A 218 6.69 -11.58 12.59
CA THR A 218 7.17 -12.84 13.14
C THR A 218 8.06 -13.57 12.13
N ALA A 219 9.13 -14.21 12.62
CA ALA A 219 9.97 -15.09 11.83
C ALA A 219 9.24 -16.38 11.45
N GLY A 220 9.70 -17.04 10.38
CA GLY A 220 9.39 -18.45 10.19
C GLY A 220 10.10 -19.34 11.22
N VAL A 221 9.83 -20.65 11.17
CA VAL A 221 10.55 -21.66 11.96
C VAL A 221 12.07 -21.52 11.83
N ILE A 222 12.56 -21.19 10.64
CA ILE A 222 13.95 -20.84 10.35
C ILE A 222 13.98 -19.42 9.81
N GLY A 223 14.43 -18.47 10.63
CA GLY A 223 14.59 -17.07 10.23
C GLY A 223 14.75 -16.13 11.41
N TRP A 224 14.70 -14.85 11.11
CA TRP A 224 14.79 -13.76 12.09
C TRP A 224 13.48 -12.98 12.13
N ALA A 225 13.09 -12.54 13.33
CA ALA A 225 11.96 -11.64 13.46
C ALA A 225 12.31 -10.27 12.87
N GLY A 226 11.28 -9.57 12.39
CA GLY A 226 11.44 -8.18 11.97
C GLY A 226 11.73 -7.27 13.14
N ASN A 227 12.47 -6.20 12.88
CA ASN A 227 12.67 -5.15 13.87
C ASN A 227 11.45 -4.23 13.91
N PRO A 228 11.04 -3.74 15.10
CA PRO A 228 10.09 -2.63 15.19
C PRO A 228 10.63 -1.38 14.50
N GLY A 229 9.71 -0.57 13.94
CA GLY A 229 10.05 0.73 13.43
C GLY A 229 10.32 1.73 14.55
N PRO A 230 11.14 2.77 14.31
CA PRO A 230 11.31 3.86 15.26
C PRO A 230 10.05 4.75 15.31
N ASP A 231 9.84 5.39 16.46
CA ASP A 231 8.88 6.50 16.58
C ASP A 231 9.38 7.73 15.79
N GLY A 232 8.43 8.57 15.37
CA GLY A 232 8.71 9.86 14.70
C GLY A 232 8.96 11.01 15.67
#